data_AF-A0A0F9WXD1-F1
#
_entry.id   AF-A0A0F9WXD1-F1
#
_cell.length_a   1.000
_cell.length_b   1.000
_cell.length_c   1.000
_cell.angle_alpha   90.00
_cell.angle_beta   90.00
_cell.angle_gamma   90.00
#
_symmetry.space_group_name_H-M   'P 1'
#
loop_
_entity.id
_entity.type
_entity.pdbx_description
1 polymer ?
#
loop_
_entity_poly.entity_id
_entity_poly.type
_entity_poly.pdbx_seq_one_letter_code
_entity_poly.pdbx_strand_id
1 'polypeptide(L)'
;MGFAKVTTPAQFGKIGFNSGLVDAMPVIGTSSKPQQVFYHSGAGAGYGHCFMLVPESQSAIVVLTNSVSQGDTADWVAQSLLQAVLNEKHPLDLTQFAEQAAAKWRTIHQGIVEALEKGRKPDSPEPIHETLQGKYWHKTRALYLEIFQEDGTLKFNINGKLDQEHVLSHYSDDTFVFLPSADQRSRSGLFHYGAPAWLLHFKKNSSGNFTEMQWNIDSQSPFPEKFIREES
;
A
#
# COMPACT_ATOMS: atom_id res chain seq x y z
N MET A 1 15.46 9.19 0.26
CA MET A 1 14.99 9.07 -1.15
C MET A 1 16.15 9.36 -2.08
N GLY A 2 16.24 8.69 -3.23
CA GLY A 2 17.34 8.86 -4.20
C GLY A 2 16.97 8.28 -5.57
N PHE A 3 17.77 8.59 -6.59
CA PHE A 3 17.54 8.12 -7.96
C PHE A 3 18.13 6.72 -8.19
N ALA A 4 17.42 5.85 -8.89
CA ALA A 4 18.04 4.70 -9.55
C ALA A 4 18.79 5.18 -10.79
N LYS A 5 19.99 4.62 -11.01
CA LYS A 5 20.77 4.82 -12.23
C LYS A 5 20.65 3.57 -13.12
N VAL A 6 20.34 3.77 -14.39
CA VAL A 6 20.36 2.73 -15.42
C VAL A 6 21.02 3.26 -16.70
N THR A 7 21.45 2.34 -17.57
CA THR A 7 21.92 2.65 -18.93
C THR A 7 21.00 1.94 -19.91
N THR A 8 20.41 2.65 -20.87
CA THR A 8 19.54 2.04 -21.88
C THR A 8 20.32 1.15 -22.86
N PRO A 9 19.73 0.07 -23.40
CA PRO A 9 18.37 -0.42 -23.16
C PRO A 9 18.18 -1.01 -21.75
N ALA A 10 17.11 -0.60 -21.05
CA ALA A 10 16.86 -1.02 -19.67
C ALA A 10 15.37 -1.10 -19.34
N GLN A 11 15.04 -1.90 -18.33
CA GLN A 11 13.73 -1.88 -17.68
C GLN A 11 13.68 -0.78 -16.62
N PHE A 12 12.59 -0.03 -16.61
CA PHE A 12 12.27 1.00 -15.61
C PHE A 12 11.20 0.48 -14.64
N GLY A 13 10.78 1.30 -13.68
CA GLY A 13 9.67 0.99 -12.77
C GLY A 13 9.96 -0.02 -11.65
N LYS A 14 11.23 -0.39 -11.39
CA LYS A 14 11.61 -1.21 -10.22
C LYS A 14 11.34 -0.52 -8.88
N ILE A 15 11.39 0.82 -8.86
CA ILE A 15 11.09 1.61 -7.66
C ILE A 15 9.56 1.79 -7.50
N GLY A 16 8.81 1.78 -8.60
CA GLY A 16 7.36 1.98 -8.61
C GLY A 16 6.55 0.67 -8.48
N PHE A 17 5.24 0.81 -8.58
CA PHE A 17 4.29 -0.30 -8.42
C PHE A 17 4.15 -1.18 -9.66
N ASN A 18 4.42 -0.62 -10.84
CA ASN A 18 4.12 -1.25 -12.12
C ASN A 18 4.78 -2.63 -12.28
N SER A 19 5.99 -2.82 -11.75
CA SER A 19 6.68 -4.12 -11.79
C SER A 19 5.94 -5.26 -11.09
N GLY A 20 5.08 -4.94 -10.11
CA GLY A 20 4.18 -5.92 -9.47
C GLY A 20 2.84 -6.09 -10.20
N LEU A 21 2.52 -5.22 -11.16
CA LEU A 21 1.22 -5.14 -11.84
C LEU A 21 1.23 -5.68 -13.28
N VAL A 22 2.40 -5.89 -13.86
CA VAL A 22 2.58 -6.52 -15.17
C VAL A 22 3.40 -7.81 -15.05
N ASP A 23 3.37 -8.67 -16.06
CA ASP A 23 4.17 -9.91 -16.07
C ASP A 23 5.67 -9.63 -16.19
N ALA A 24 6.02 -8.63 -17.01
CA ALA A 24 7.37 -8.13 -17.15
C ALA A 24 7.36 -6.65 -17.54
N MET A 25 8.25 -5.87 -16.93
CA MET A 25 8.44 -4.48 -17.34
C MET A 25 9.03 -4.43 -18.76
N PRO A 26 8.56 -3.51 -19.62
CA PRO A 26 9.15 -3.32 -20.94
C PRO A 26 10.58 -2.79 -20.87
N VAL A 27 11.36 -3.07 -21.91
CA VAL A 27 12.71 -2.52 -22.09
C VAL A 27 12.62 -1.28 -22.96
N ILE A 28 13.13 -0.14 -22.47
CA ILE A 28 13.14 1.14 -23.18
C ILE A 28 14.54 1.43 -23.73
N GLY A 29 14.63 2.02 -24.92
CA GLY A 29 15.90 2.44 -25.53
C GLY A 29 16.56 1.38 -26.41
N THR A 30 15.80 0.45 -26.98
CA THR A 30 16.33 -0.68 -27.78
C THR A 30 16.81 -0.30 -29.18
N SER A 31 16.34 0.83 -29.70
CA SER A 31 16.63 1.36 -31.03
C SER A 31 17.17 2.80 -31.00
N SER A 32 17.55 3.28 -29.81
CA SER A 32 18.29 4.51 -29.58
C SER A 32 19.77 4.25 -29.27
N LYS A 33 20.59 5.31 -29.27
CA LYS A 33 21.93 5.23 -28.66
C LYS A 33 21.78 4.96 -27.15
N PRO A 34 22.60 4.07 -26.54
CA PRO A 34 22.65 3.91 -25.09
C PRO A 34 22.91 5.25 -24.37
N GLN A 35 22.09 5.56 -23.37
CA GLN A 35 22.22 6.75 -22.53
C GLN A 35 22.05 6.40 -21.06
N GLN A 36 22.70 7.15 -20.18
CA GLN A 36 22.44 7.04 -18.75
C GLN A 36 21.14 7.76 -18.41
N VAL A 37 20.32 7.10 -17.58
CA VAL A 37 19.07 7.68 -17.07
C VAL A 37 19.04 7.52 -15.57
N PHE A 38 18.77 8.62 -14.87
CA PHE A 38 18.53 8.62 -13.44
C PHE A 38 17.03 8.81 -13.21
N TYR A 39 16.37 7.87 -12.52
CA TYR A 39 14.93 7.95 -12.33
C TYR A 39 14.49 7.69 -10.90
N HIS A 40 13.35 8.28 -10.54
CA HIS A 40 12.65 8.01 -9.29
C HIS A 40 11.15 8.09 -9.55
N SER A 41 10.42 7.06 -9.16
CA SER A 41 8.97 7.01 -9.26
C SER A 41 8.38 6.66 -7.91
N GLY A 42 7.12 7.02 -7.71
CA GLY A 42 6.38 6.67 -6.51
C GLY A 42 4.94 7.12 -6.59
N ALA A 43 4.09 6.46 -5.82
CA ALA A 43 2.69 6.80 -5.68
C ALA A 43 2.25 6.58 -4.24
N GLY A 44 1.23 7.34 -3.85
CA GLY A 44 0.58 7.26 -2.56
C GLY A 44 -0.89 7.59 -2.70
N ALA A 45 -1.56 7.77 -1.57
CA ALA A 45 -2.95 8.17 -1.54
C ALA A 45 -3.14 9.53 -2.24
N GLY A 46 -3.81 9.52 -3.40
CA GLY A 46 -4.20 10.72 -4.13
C GLY A 46 -3.10 11.36 -5.00
N TYR A 47 -1.91 10.76 -5.12
CA TYR A 47 -0.88 11.29 -6.01
C TYR A 47 0.10 10.23 -6.50
N GLY A 48 0.71 10.50 -7.65
CA GLY A 48 1.78 9.70 -8.25
C GLY A 48 2.78 10.59 -8.98
N HIS A 49 4.04 10.18 -9.03
CA HIS A 49 5.11 10.94 -9.66
C HIS A 49 6.13 10.04 -10.35
N CYS A 50 6.76 10.58 -11.38
CA CYS A 50 7.97 10.02 -11.95
C CYS A 50 8.89 11.15 -12.43
N PHE A 51 10.15 11.09 -12.01
CA PHE A 51 11.22 11.98 -12.40
C PHE A 51 12.26 11.19 -13.17
N MET A 52 12.71 11.70 -14.32
CA MET A 52 13.83 11.13 -15.08
C MET A 52 14.79 12.23 -15.51
N LEU A 53 16.09 12.00 -15.30
CA LEU A 53 17.17 12.88 -15.76
C LEU A 53 17.99 12.12 -16.80
N VAL A 54 18.22 12.76 -17.95
CA VAL A 54 18.98 12.22 -19.07
C VAL A 54 20.15 13.17 -19.37
N PRO A 55 21.32 12.95 -18.76
CA PRO A 55 22.44 13.91 -18.82
C PRO A 55 22.94 14.18 -20.23
N GLU A 56 23.02 13.17 -21.08
CA GLU A 56 23.58 13.26 -22.44
C GLU A 56 22.77 14.21 -23.34
N SER A 57 21.45 14.27 -23.15
CA SER A 57 20.55 15.19 -23.85
C SER A 57 20.21 16.45 -23.03
N GLN A 58 20.82 16.60 -21.84
CA GLN A 58 20.52 17.66 -20.88
C GLN A 58 19.02 17.84 -20.61
N SER A 59 18.29 16.73 -20.59
CA SER A 59 16.83 16.73 -20.49
C SER A 59 16.37 16.22 -19.12
N ALA A 60 15.26 16.75 -18.66
CA ALA A 60 14.55 16.27 -17.48
C ALA A 60 13.07 16.05 -17.82
N ILE A 61 12.54 14.92 -17.38
CA ILE A 61 11.13 14.56 -17.49
C ILE A 61 10.55 14.58 -16.08
N VAL A 62 9.46 15.32 -15.91
CA VAL A 62 8.74 15.42 -14.64
C VAL A 62 7.27 15.17 -14.93
N VAL A 63 6.74 14.09 -14.34
CA VAL A 63 5.31 13.76 -14.43
C VAL A 63 4.75 13.71 -13.03
N LEU A 64 3.67 14.46 -12.82
CA LEU A 64 2.91 14.51 -11.56
C LEU A 64 1.45 14.22 -11.85
N THR A 65 0.83 13.42 -11.00
CA THR A 65 -0.59 13.05 -11.07
C THR A 65 -1.24 13.27 -9.71
N ASN A 66 -2.51 13.63 -9.69
CA ASN A 66 -3.28 13.99 -8.50
C ASN A 66 -4.51 13.10 -8.29
N SER A 67 -4.38 11.82 -8.63
CA SER A 67 -5.45 10.82 -8.48
C SER A 67 -4.87 9.49 -8.01
N VAL A 68 -5.70 8.65 -7.38
CA VAL A 68 -5.37 7.23 -7.21
C VAL A 68 -5.59 6.54 -8.54
N SER A 69 -4.53 6.43 -9.35
CA SER A 69 -4.57 5.68 -10.60
C SER A 69 -4.64 4.17 -10.34
N GLN A 70 -5.15 3.43 -11.32
CA GLN A 70 -5.17 1.97 -11.30
C GLN A 70 -3.80 1.43 -11.74
N GLY A 71 -2.78 1.68 -10.93
CA GLY A 71 -1.36 1.48 -11.25
C GLY A 71 -0.56 2.76 -11.10
N ASP A 72 0.67 2.79 -11.62
CA ASP A 72 1.54 3.97 -11.60
C ASP A 72 1.54 4.64 -12.98
N THR A 73 0.55 5.51 -13.22
CA THR A 73 0.37 6.21 -14.50
C THR A 73 1.49 7.20 -14.78
N ALA A 74 2.05 7.83 -13.74
CA ALA A 74 3.13 8.80 -13.90
C ALA A 74 4.38 8.13 -14.50
N ASP A 75 4.70 6.91 -14.06
CA ASP A 75 5.78 6.10 -14.61
C ASP A 75 5.55 5.75 -16.09
N TRP A 76 4.34 5.31 -16.48
CA TRP A 76 4.03 5.01 -17.88
C TRP A 76 4.20 6.22 -18.80
N VAL A 77 3.66 7.37 -18.40
CA VAL A 77 3.78 8.61 -19.17
C VAL A 77 5.23 9.06 -19.26
N ALA A 78 5.99 8.98 -18.16
CA ALA A 78 7.40 9.36 -18.15
C ALA A 78 8.24 8.47 -19.06
N GLN A 79 7.99 7.15 -19.08
CA GLN A 79 8.64 6.22 -20.01
C GLN A 79 8.27 6.49 -21.47
N SER A 80 7.02 6.86 -21.77
CA SER A 80 6.62 7.29 -23.12
C SER A 80 7.38 8.55 -23.57
N LEU A 81 7.50 9.55 -22.70
CA LEU A 81 8.27 10.77 -22.98
C LEU A 81 9.76 10.48 -23.12
N LEU A 82 10.30 9.54 -22.35
CA LEU A 82 11.70 9.13 -22.42
C LEU A 82 12.05 8.59 -23.81
N GLN A 83 11.16 7.81 -24.44
CA GLN A 83 11.38 7.31 -25.80
C GLN A 83 11.56 8.44 -26.82
N ALA A 84 10.83 9.54 -26.67
CA ALA A 84 11.01 10.73 -27.51
C ALA A 84 12.35 11.43 -27.22
N VAL A 85 12.72 11.61 -25.95
CA VAL A 85 14.03 12.20 -25.56
C VAL A 85 15.21 11.38 -26.08
N LEU A 86 15.08 10.05 -26.09
CA LEU A 86 16.11 9.14 -26.62
C LEU A 86 16.17 9.12 -28.15
N ASN A 87 15.21 9.74 -28.84
CA ASN A 87 15.02 9.61 -30.29
C ASN A 87 14.91 8.14 -30.72
N GLU A 88 14.10 7.36 -30.00
CA GLU A 88 13.84 5.95 -30.31
C GLU A 88 13.26 5.81 -31.72
N LYS A 89 13.87 4.97 -32.57
CA LYS A 89 13.42 4.78 -33.96
C LYS A 89 12.11 3.99 -34.04
N HIS A 90 11.91 3.09 -33.09
CA HIS A 90 10.73 2.23 -32.97
C HIS A 90 10.17 2.34 -31.55
N PRO A 91 9.48 3.44 -31.21
CA PRO A 91 8.92 3.62 -29.88
C PRO A 91 7.89 2.52 -29.58
N LEU A 92 8.03 1.90 -28.42
CA LEU A 92 7.11 0.93 -27.87
C LEU A 92 5.83 1.61 -27.39
N ASP A 93 4.69 1.06 -27.78
CA ASP A 93 3.39 1.44 -27.23
C ASP A 93 3.24 0.87 -25.81
N LEU A 94 3.20 1.75 -24.81
CA LEU A 94 3.07 1.38 -23.40
C LEU A 94 1.61 1.19 -22.95
N THR A 95 0.64 1.47 -23.82
CA THR A 95 -0.80 1.40 -23.49
C THR A 95 -1.21 0.00 -23.05
N GLN A 96 -0.72 -1.04 -23.73
CA GLN A 96 -1.04 -2.43 -23.38
C GLN A 96 -0.55 -2.80 -21.98
N PHE A 97 0.64 -2.32 -21.58
CA PHE A 97 1.18 -2.54 -20.24
C PHE A 97 0.37 -1.78 -19.19
N ALA A 98 -0.04 -0.56 -19.49
CA ALA A 98 -0.91 0.23 -18.62
C ALA A 98 -2.29 -0.43 -18.42
N GLU A 99 -2.88 -0.99 -19.49
CA GLU A 99 -4.13 -1.74 -19.44
C GLU A 99 -4.01 -3.02 -18.60
N GLN A 100 -2.93 -3.78 -18.79
CA GLN A 100 -2.62 -4.95 -17.97
C GLN A 100 -2.48 -4.58 -16.50
N ALA A 101 -1.72 -3.53 -16.19
CA ALA A 101 -1.53 -3.05 -14.84
C ALA A 101 -2.86 -2.63 -14.20
N ALA A 102 -3.70 -1.92 -14.94
CA ALA A 102 -5.03 -1.51 -14.48
C ALA A 102 -5.97 -2.70 -14.24
N ALA A 103 -5.94 -3.70 -15.13
CA ALA A 103 -6.72 -4.93 -14.96
C ALA A 103 -6.31 -5.66 -13.67
N LYS A 104 -5.01 -5.88 -13.45
CA LYS A 104 -4.50 -6.53 -12.24
C LYS A 104 -4.74 -5.69 -10.99
N TRP A 105 -4.63 -4.37 -11.08
CA TRP A 105 -4.95 -3.48 -9.96
C TRP A 105 -6.38 -3.66 -9.46
N ARG A 106 -7.35 -3.77 -10.37
CA ARG A 106 -8.77 -3.95 -10.03
C ARG A 106 -9.03 -5.27 -9.29
N THR A 107 -8.20 -6.29 -9.48
CA THR A 107 -8.36 -7.58 -8.78
C THR A 107 -7.73 -7.60 -7.39
N ILE A 108 -6.89 -6.60 -7.02
CA ILE A 108 -6.15 -6.60 -5.75
C ILE A 108 -7.10 -6.66 -4.56
N HIS A 109 -8.13 -5.81 -4.54
CA HIS A 109 -9.06 -5.77 -3.39
C HIS A 109 -9.78 -7.11 -3.22
N GLN A 110 -10.29 -7.68 -4.32
CA GLN A 110 -10.91 -9.00 -4.31
C GLN A 110 -9.95 -10.09 -3.83
N GLY A 111 -8.69 -10.07 -4.27
CA GLY A 111 -7.66 -11.01 -3.79
C GLY A 111 -7.38 -10.87 -2.29
N ILE A 112 -7.43 -9.66 -1.74
CA ILE A 112 -7.32 -9.44 -0.29
C ILE A 112 -8.53 -10.06 0.43
N VAL A 113 -9.74 -9.82 -0.07
CA VAL A 113 -10.98 -10.39 0.49
C VAL A 113 -10.90 -11.92 0.51
N GLU A 114 -10.55 -12.54 -0.60
CA GLU A 114 -10.43 -14.00 -0.71
C GLU A 114 -9.36 -14.58 0.23
N ALA A 115 -8.21 -13.90 0.35
CA ALA A 115 -7.14 -14.32 1.23
C ALA A 115 -7.56 -14.25 2.72
N LEU A 116 -8.31 -13.21 3.10
CA LEU A 116 -8.87 -13.09 4.45
C LEU A 116 -9.95 -14.14 4.71
N GLU A 117 -10.92 -14.30 3.81
CA GLU A 117 -11.99 -15.28 3.99
C GLU A 117 -11.46 -16.72 4.08
N LYS A 118 -10.41 -17.06 3.33
CA LYS A 118 -9.74 -18.36 3.44
C LYS A 118 -9.15 -18.64 4.82
N GLY A 119 -8.70 -17.60 5.54
CA GLY A 119 -8.11 -17.73 6.87
C GLY A 119 -9.09 -17.52 8.03
N ARG A 120 -10.33 -17.12 7.73
CA ARG A 120 -11.34 -16.75 8.73
C ARG A 120 -11.84 -17.98 9.50
N LYS A 121 -12.12 -17.80 10.79
CA LYS A 121 -12.71 -18.84 11.66
C LYS A 121 -13.88 -18.24 12.45
N PRO A 122 -15.07 -18.11 11.85
CA PRO A 122 -16.19 -17.41 12.47
C PRO A 122 -16.71 -18.12 13.73
N ASP A 123 -16.55 -19.44 13.83
CA ASP A 123 -17.01 -20.23 14.99
C ASP A 123 -16.03 -20.22 16.18
N SER A 124 -14.89 -19.53 16.05
CA SER A 124 -13.94 -19.39 17.15
C SER A 124 -14.48 -18.42 18.22
N PRO A 125 -14.08 -18.56 19.49
CA PRO A 125 -14.58 -17.67 20.54
C PRO A 125 -14.25 -16.21 20.24
N GLU A 126 -15.28 -15.37 20.19
CA GLU A 126 -15.13 -13.92 20.12
C GLU A 126 -14.89 -13.33 21.52
N PRO A 127 -13.88 -12.47 21.70
CA PRO A 127 -13.67 -11.76 22.95
C PRO A 127 -14.84 -10.83 23.29
N ILE A 128 -15.12 -10.69 24.59
CA ILE A 128 -16.06 -9.69 25.10
C ILE A 128 -15.53 -8.29 24.77
N HIS A 129 -16.30 -7.50 24.02
CA HIS A 129 -15.86 -6.22 23.45
C HIS A 129 -15.35 -5.24 24.52
N GLU A 130 -16.01 -5.17 25.67
CA GLU A 130 -15.64 -4.32 26.79
C GLU A 130 -14.23 -4.61 27.30
N THR A 131 -13.76 -5.85 27.18
CA THR A 131 -12.41 -6.24 27.60
C THR A 131 -11.33 -5.75 26.64
N LEU A 132 -11.69 -5.34 25.42
CA LEU A 132 -10.78 -4.83 24.39
C LEU A 132 -10.70 -3.29 24.38
N GLN A 133 -11.64 -2.59 25.01
CA GLN A 133 -11.71 -1.13 24.93
C GLN A 133 -10.52 -0.46 25.63
N GLY A 134 -10.05 0.66 25.07
CA GLY A 134 -8.96 1.45 25.65
C GLY A 134 -7.94 1.95 24.63
N LYS A 135 -6.91 2.63 25.12
CA LYS A 135 -5.84 3.20 24.30
C LYS A 135 -4.62 2.30 24.29
N TYR A 136 -4.26 1.86 23.09
CA TYR A 136 -3.10 1.02 22.83
C TYR A 136 -2.00 1.87 22.20
N TRP A 137 -0.95 2.13 22.96
CA TRP A 137 0.13 3.04 22.57
C TRP A 137 1.29 2.30 21.91
N HIS A 138 1.75 2.84 20.79
CA HIS A 138 3.03 2.44 20.24
C HIS A 138 4.17 2.94 21.14
N LYS A 139 5.29 2.20 21.18
CA LYS A 139 6.47 2.53 22.03
C LYS A 139 7.02 3.95 21.82
N THR A 140 6.86 4.51 20.63
CA THR A 140 7.36 5.87 20.31
C THR A 140 6.48 6.97 20.87
N ARG A 141 5.28 6.67 21.37
CA ARG A 141 4.26 7.64 21.80
C ARG A 141 3.75 8.60 20.73
N ALA A 142 4.17 8.43 19.48
CA ALA A 142 3.68 9.22 18.35
C ALA A 142 2.33 8.71 17.80
N LEU A 143 1.95 7.48 18.17
CA LEU A 143 0.79 6.77 17.64
C LEU A 143 0.12 5.97 18.77
N TYR A 144 -1.20 6.07 18.87
CA TYR A 144 -2.05 5.12 19.58
C TYR A 144 -3.26 4.74 18.75
N LEU A 145 -3.80 3.56 19.04
CA LEU A 145 -5.08 3.11 18.54
C LEU A 145 -6.05 3.09 19.71
N GLU A 146 -7.18 3.77 19.57
CA GLU A 146 -8.24 3.78 20.58
C GLU A 146 -9.33 2.81 20.15
N ILE A 147 -9.53 1.77 20.95
CA ILE A 147 -10.60 0.79 20.76
C ILE A 147 -11.79 1.23 21.60
N PHE A 148 -12.97 1.31 20.98
CA PHE A 148 -14.19 1.73 21.64
C PHE A 148 -15.40 1.03 21.02
N GLN A 149 -16.53 1.11 21.71
CA GLN A 149 -17.78 0.54 21.23
C GLN A 149 -18.81 1.65 21.06
N GLU A 150 -19.48 1.66 19.93
CA GLU A 150 -20.57 2.59 19.61
C GLU A 150 -21.74 1.79 19.03
N ASP A 151 -22.93 1.96 19.61
CA ASP A 151 -24.15 1.25 19.21
C ASP A 151 -23.97 -0.27 19.07
N GLY A 152 -23.23 -0.87 20.00
CA GLY A 152 -22.94 -2.31 20.00
C GLY A 152 -21.84 -2.75 19.01
N THR A 153 -21.33 -1.83 18.18
CA THR A 153 -20.28 -2.11 17.18
C THR A 153 -18.91 -1.76 17.73
N LEU A 154 -17.97 -2.70 17.67
CA LEU A 154 -16.57 -2.45 18.01
C LEU A 154 -15.89 -1.63 16.90
N LYS A 155 -15.19 -0.58 17.28
CA LYS A 155 -14.48 0.32 16.37
C LYS A 155 -13.10 0.64 16.90
N PHE A 156 -12.25 1.15 16.02
CA PHE A 156 -11.07 1.88 16.45
C PHE A 156 -10.84 3.14 15.64
N ASN A 157 -10.08 4.05 16.24
CA ASN A 157 -9.52 5.21 15.55
C ASN A 157 -8.01 5.28 15.75
N ILE A 158 -7.36 6.10 14.94
CA ILE A 158 -5.94 6.41 15.09
C ILE A 158 -5.79 7.77 15.77
N ASN A 159 -5.05 7.83 16.88
CA ASN A 159 -4.78 9.07 17.61
C ASN A 159 -6.02 9.87 18.07
N GLY A 160 -7.16 9.23 18.30
CA GLY A 160 -8.39 9.89 18.73
C GLY A 160 -9.10 10.64 17.60
N LYS A 161 -8.73 10.38 16.34
CA LYS A 161 -9.24 11.10 15.18
C LYS A 161 -10.49 10.44 14.60
N LEU A 162 -11.62 11.14 14.68
CA LEU A 162 -12.92 10.65 14.20
C LEU A 162 -12.97 10.42 12.68
N ASP A 163 -12.17 11.15 11.90
CA ASP A 163 -12.05 10.95 10.44
C ASP A 163 -11.23 9.70 10.06
N GLN A 164 -10.65 9.01 11.04
CA GLN A 164 -9.88 7.78 10.90
C GLN A 164 -10.54 6.61 11.66
N GLU A 165 -11.86 6.62 11.75
CA GLU A 165 -12.62 5.53 12.34
C GLU A 165 -12.78 4.33 11.42
N HIS A 166 -12.66 3.15 12.02
CA HIS A 166 -12.75 1.87 11.34
C HIS A 166 -13.59 0.91 12.17
N VAL A 167 -14.49 0.19 11.50
CA VAL A 167 -15.29 -0.88 12.12
C VAL A 167 -14.44 -2.13 12.25
N LEU A 168 -14.48 -2.76 13.43
CA LEU A 168 -13.85 -4.04 13.69
C LEU A 168 -14.89 -5.16 13.64
N SER A 169 -14.62 -6.17 12.83
CA SER A 169 -15.41 -7.40 12.75
C SER A 169 -14.58 -8.57 13.23
N HIS A 170 -15.20 -9.50 13.97
CA HIS A 170 -14.50 -10.70 14.40
C HIS A 170 -14.03 -11.54 13.21
N TYR A 171 -12.76 -11.96 13.28
CA TYR A 171 -12.08 -12.71 12.24
C TYR A 171 -11.76 -14.14 12.69
N SER A 172 -11.03 -14.27 13.80
CA SER A 172 -10.72 -15.55 14.44
C SER A 172 -10.10 -15.35 15.82
N ASP A 173 -10.52 -16.11 16.81
CA ASP A 173 -9.98 -16.10 18.17
C ASP A 173 -9.90 -14.64 18.68
N ASP A 174 -8.73 -14.21 19.15
CA ASP A 174 -8.45 -12.84 19.60
C ASP A 174 -8.08 -11.87 18.45
N THR A 175 -8.57 -12.10 17.23
CA THR A 175 -8.23 -11.31 16.02
C THR A 175 -9.46 -10.69 15.38
N PHE A 176 -9.34 -9.42 14.99
CA PHE A 176 -10.37 -8.65 14.30
C PHE A 176 -9.86 -8.13 12.95
N VAL A 177 -10.79 -7.96 12.02
CA VAL A 177 -10.54 -7.42 10.67
C VAL A 177 -11.24 -6.08 10.50
N PHE A 178 -10.63 -5.17 9.74
CA PHE A 178 -11.18 -3.84 9.46
C PHE A 178 -11.09 -3.42 7.99
N LEU A 179 -11.05 -4.39 7.07
CA LEU A 179 -11.01 -4.12 5.63
C LEU A 179 -12.33 -3.44 5.19
N PRO A 180 -12.30 -2.18 4.70
CA PRO A 180 -13.49 -1.54 4.18
C PRO A 180 -13.76 -1.98 2.73
N SER A 181 -14.89 -1.54 2.17
CA SER A 181 -15.17 -1.71 0.74
C SER A 181 -14.07 -1.06 -0.12
N ALA A 182 -13.91 -1.52 -1.37
CA ALA A 182 -12.91 -0.97 -2.29
C ALA A 182 -13.05 0.56 -2.44
N ASP A 183 -14.28 1.05 -2.55
CA ASP A 183 -14.59 2.47 -2.68
C ASP A 183 -14.23 3.29 -1.43
N GLN A 184 -14.60 2.79 -0.24
CA GLN A 184 -14.23 3.44 1.02
C GLN A 184 -12.71 3.46 1.19
N ARG A 185 -12.03 2.36 0.87
CA ARG A 185 -10.57 2.27 0.89
C ARG A 185 -9.92 3.38 0.06
N SER A 186 -10.42 3.58 -1.16
CA SER A 186 -9.94 4.63 -2.07
C SER A 186 -10.27 6.04 -1.56
N ARG A 187 -11.48 6.27 -1.05
CA ARG A 187 -11.88 7.58 -0.50
C ARG A 187 -11.07 7.99 0.73
N SER A 188 -10.77 7.04 1.60
CA SER A 188 -10.00 7.27 2.83
C SER A 188 -8.48 7.22 2.62
N GLY A 189 -8.01 7.03 1.38
CA GLY A 189 -6.58 6.98 1.07
C GLY A 189 -5.84 5.80 1.72
N LEU A 190 -6.54 4.70 2.02
CA LEU A 190 -5.93 3.54 2.69
C LEU A 190 -5.18 2.68 1.68
N PHE A 191 -3.85 2.82 1.68
CA PHE A 191 -2.97 2.26 0.64
C PHE A 191 -2.22 0.99 1.12
N HIS A 192 -2.95 0.06 1.76
CA HIS A 192 -2.42 -1.24 2.17
C HIS A 192 -2.78 -2.34 1.17
N TYR A 193 -1.81 -3.22 0.87
CA TYR A 193 -1.92 -4.23 -0.18
C TYR A 193 -1.96 -5.68 0.31
N GLY A 194 -1.45 -5.96 1.51
CA GLY A 194 -1.41 -7.31 2.07
C GLY A 194 -2.62 -7.58 2.96
N ALA A 195 -3.20 -8.78 2.87
CA ALA A 195 -4.25 -9.23 3.78
C ALA A 195 -3.88 -9.08 5.28
N PRO A 196 -2.66 -9.41 5.74
CA PRO A 196 -2.28 -9.24 7.15
C PRO A 196 -2.36 -7.80 7.67
N ALA A 197 -2.26 -6.79 6.79
CA ALA A 197 -2.35 -5.39 7.18
C ALA A 197 -3.76 -4.95 7.58
N TRP A 198 -4.76 -5.79 7.34
CA TRP A 198 -6.16 -5.53 7.70
C TRP A 198 -6.58 -6.26 8.98
N LEU A 199 -5.63 -6.88 9.69
CA LEU A 199 -5.87 -7.65 10.90
C LEU A 199 -5.23 -6.96 12.11
N LEU A 200 -6.00 -6.91 13.21
CA LEU A 200 -5.52 -6.54 14.53
C LEU A 200 -5.56 -7.77 15.43
N HIS A 201 -4.42 -8.12 16.01
CA HIS A 201 -4.29 -9.27 16.90
C HIS A 201 -4.18 -8.80 18.34
N PHE A 202 -5.17 -9.10 19.16
CA PHE A 202 -5.13 -8.81 20.59
C PHE A 202 -4.39 -9.94 21.32
N LYS A 203 -3.62 -9.56 22.35
CA LYS A 203 -2.80 -10.47 23.14
C LYS A 203 -3.12 -10.32 24.62
N LYS A 204 -3.35 -11.47 25.26
CA LYS A 204 -3.58 -11.59 26.70
C LYS A 204 -2.25 -11.69 27.45
N ASN A 205 -2.20 -11.10 28.64
CA ASN A 205 -1.14 -11.36 29.60
C ASN A 205 -1.37 -12.69 30.34
N SER A 206 -0.49 -13.01 31.30
CA SER A 206 -0.59 -14.23 32.12
C SER A 206 -1.86 -14.30 32.98
N SER A 207 -2.51 -13.17 33.25
CA SER A 207 -3.77 -13.07 33.99
C SER A 207 -5.00 -13.19 33.08
N GLY A 208 -4.82 -13.34 31.77
CA GLY A 208 -5.92 -13.42 30.79
C GLY A 208 -6.45 -12.07 30.31
N ASN A 209 -5.86 -10.95 30.73
CA ASN A 209 -6.29 -9.60 30.35
C ASN A 209 -5.63 -9.16 29.04
N PHE A 210 -6.38 -8.50 28.16
CA PHE A 210 -5.84 -7.93 26.93
C PHE A 210 -5.01 -6.68 27.20
N THR A 211 -3.69 -6.80 27.07
CA THR A 211 -2.74 -5.71 27.36
C THR A 211 -1.92 -5.29 26.15
N GLU A 212 -1.93 -6.08 25.08
CA GLU A 212 -1.16 -5.79 23.87
C GLU A 212 -2.03 -6.00 22.63
N MET A 213 -1.77 -5.21 21.60
CA MET A 213 -2.30 -5.37 20.26
C MET A 213 -1.15 -5.34 19.26
N GLN A 214 -1.19 -6.23 18.28
CA GLN A 214 -0.19 -6.35 17.23
C GLN A 214 -0.83 -6.03 15.87
N TRP A 215 -0.16 -5.20 15.09
CA TRP A 215 -0.60 -4.81 13.75
C TRP A 215 0.54 -4.89 12.74
N ASN A 216 0.33 -5.65 11.66
CA ASN A 216 1.31 -5.78 10.58
C ASN A 216 1.06 -4.71 9.50
N ILE A 217 1.50 -3.47 9.77
CA ILE A 217 1.27 -2.32 8.88
C ILE A 217 2.00 -2.46 7.54
N ASP A 218 3.23 -3.01 7.59
CA ASP A 218 4.10 -3.19 6.44
C ASP A 218 4.48 -4.67 6.30
N SER A 219 4.02 -5.28 5.21
CA SER A 219 4.33 -6.68 4.85
C SER A 219 5.83 -6.98 4.70
N GLN A 220 6.68 -5.96 4.54
CA GLN A 220 8.14 -6.11 4.50
C GLN A 220 8.77 -6.06 5.90
N SER A 221 8.04 -5.65 6.93
CA SER A 221 8.52 -5.68 8.31
C SER A 221 8.63 -7.12 8.79
N PRO A 222 9.76 -7.53 9.41
CA PRO A 222 9.93 -8.88 9.92
C PRO A 222 9.01 -9.20 11.11
N PHE A 223 8.49 -8.17 11.78
CA PHE A 223 7.62 -8.31 12.95
C PHE A 223 6.47 -7.31 12.91
N PRO A 224 5.29 -7.67 13.44
CA PRO A 224 4.20 -6.71 13.60
C PRO A 224 4.58 -5.63 14.60
N GLU A 225 4.04 -4.43 14.39
CA GLU A 225 4.16 -3.34 15.36
C GLU A 225 3.33 -3.66 16.60
N LYS A 226 3.87 -3.29 17.76
CA LYS A 226 3.26 -3.57 19.07
C LYS A 226 2.72 -2.32 19.70
N PHE A 227 1.50 -2.43 20.21
CA PHE A 227 0.80 -1.37 20.91
C PHE A 227 0.39 -1.89 22.29
N ILE A 228 0.78 -1.18 23.35
CA ILE A 228 0.53 -1.59 24.73
C ILE A 228 -0.63 -0.77 25.29
N ARG A 229 -1.60 -1.46 25.89
CA ARG A 229 -2.71 -0.82 26.59
C ARG A 229 -2.20 -0.19 27.87
N GLU A 230 -2.50 1.08 28.06
CA GLU A 230 -2.30 1.72 29.36
C GLU A 230 -3.51 1.43 30.24
N GLU A 231 -3.25 1.03 31.49
CA GLU A 231 -4.27 1.04 32.54
C GLU A 231 -4.57 2.51 32.85
N SER A 232 -5.82 2.91 32.61
CA SER A 232 -6.37 4.21 32.97
C SER A 232 -6.68 4.30 34.45
#